data_AF-A0A2S8FLV7-F1
#
_entry.id   AF-A0A2S8FLV7-F1
#
_cell.length_a   1.000
_cell.length_b   1.000
_cell.length_c   1.000
_cell.angle_alpha   90.00
_cell.angle_beta   90.00
_cell.angle_gamma   90.00
#
_symmetry.space_group_name_H-M   'P 1'
#
loop_
_entity.id
_entity.type
_entity.pdbx_description
1 polymer ?
#
loop_
_entity_poly.entity_id
_entity_poly.type
_entity_poly.pdbx_seq_one_letter_code
_entity_poly.pdbx_strand_id
1 'polypeptide(L)'
;MDDTISSNPPPETTQVRLSLSYLFVWMTIAGATCAVTAMRYESRPLSGVQVTWFVPHLLGSSTAWTAMILLVRRRYRRQPIDFQPGYWLLCVCGTACAVCGGYWLVETLLEAFVGRLYVLKLIRSLVLDWGVILAILLTGFLFPVRPMWRWVLALPCLVIVVDYFQQSFLLFTQVNAIQFARQIIVAGTMVAPIVLLAIAIADQATTQDRRDWLHWLGVACTGLLISSPLWIAICQALLV
;
A
#
# COMPACT_ATOMS: atom_id res chain seq x y z
N MET A 1 -45.89 8.20 -37.73
CA MET A 1 -45.48 7.82 -36.36
C MET A 1 -43.98 7.92 -36.35
N ASP A 2 -43.49 9.09 -35.99
CA ASP A 2 -42.06 9.37 -35.92
C ASP A 2 -41.57 8.91 -34.55
N ASP A 3 -40.87 7.79 -34.53
CA ASP A 3 -40.09 7.35 -33.37
C ASP A 3 -38.88 8.30 -33.24
N THR A 4 -39.09 9.43 -32.56
CA THR A 4 -38.00 10.26 -32.06
C THR A 4 -37.25 9.45 -31.01
N ILE A 5 -36.24 8.71 -31.45
CA ILE A 5 -35.19 8.14 -30.61
C ILE A 5 -34.57 9.33 -29.88
N SER A 6 -34.96 9.53 -28.62
CA SER A 6 -34.34 10.45 -27.69
C SER A 6 -32.86 10.07 -27.57
N SER A 7 -32.02 10.75 -28.36
CA SER A 7 -30.57 10.62 -28.39
C SER A 7 -29.91 11.35 -27.23
N ASN A 8 -30.48 11.26 -26.03
CA ASN A 8 -29.75 11.63 -24.83
C ASN A 8 -28.60 10.63 -24.69
N PRO A 9 -27.34 11.05 -24.85
CA PRO A 9 -26.22 10.16 -24.63
C PRO A 9 -26.34 9.61 -23.20
N PRO A 10 -26.05 8.32 -22.97
CA PRO A 10 -26.12 7.75 -21.64
C PRO A 10 -25.25 8.61 -20.70
N PRO A 11 -25.73 8.92 -19.49
CA PRO A 11 -24.98 9.76 -18.56
C PRO A 11 -23.59 9.16 -18.36
N GLU A 12 -22.56 9.98 -18.54
CA GLU A 12 -21.17 9.53 -18.36
C GLU A 12 -20.99 9.00 -16.93
N THR A 13 -20.71 7.70 -16.81
CA THR A 13 -20.56 7.07 -15.51
C THR A 13 -19.28 7.54 -14.83
N THR A 14 -19.41 8.32 -13.77
CA THR A 14 -18.28 8.81 -12.94
C THR A 14 -17.64 7.69 -12.11
N GLN A 15 -18.37 6.59 -11.87
CA GLN A 15 -17.90 5.45 -11.09
C GLN A 15 -16.78 4.67 -11.80
N VAL A 16 -15.72 4.33 -11.07
CA VAL A 16 -14.64 3.46 -11.57
C VAL A 16 -15.09 2.01 -11.42
N ARG A 17 -14.95 1.20 -12.49
CA ARG A 17 -15.24 -0.23 -12.44
C ARG A 17 -13.93 -1.00 -12.54
N LEU A 18 -13.63 -1.83 -11.55
CA LEU A 18 -12.54 -2.79 -11.64
C LEU A 18 -12.94 -3.87 -12.64
N SER A 19 -12.17 -4.02 -13.71
CA SER A 19 -12.35 -5.15 -14.63
C SER A 19 -11.53 -6.33 -14.14
N LEU A 20 -12.16 -7.51 -14.19
CA LEU A 20 -11.55 -8.79 -13.83
C LEU A 20 -10.29 -9.09 -14.65
N SER A 21 -10.20 -8.63 -15.90
CA SER A 21 -9.01 -8.85 -16.72
C SER A 21 -7.80 -8.05 -16.23
N TYR A 22 -7.99 -6.80 -15.81
CA TYR A 22 -6.91 -6.03 -15.21
C TYR A 22 -6.54 -6.58 -13.84
N LEU A 23 -7.52 -6.95 -13.02
CA LEU A 23 -7.25 -7.60 -11.73
C LEU A 23 -6.45 -8.89 -11.90
N PHE A 24 -6.75 -9.71 -12.91
CA PHE A 24 -5.99 -10.92 -13.21
C PHE A 24 -4.53 -10.60 -13.54
N VAL A 25 -4.28 -9.66 -14.47
CA VAL A 25 -2.91 -9.24 -14.84
C VAL A 25 -2.13 -8.74 -13.62
N TRP A 26 -2.74 -7.87 -12.82
CA TRP A 26 -2.07 -7.31 -11.64
C TRP A 26 -1.91 -8.33 -10.51
N MET A 27 -2.82 -9.29 -10.38
CA MET A 27 -2.64 -10.43 -9.47
C MET A 27 -1.48 -11.32 -9.90
N THR A 28 -1.30 -11.55 -11.21
CA THR A 28 -0.14 -12.30 -11.71
C THR A 28 1.17 -11.59 -11.42
N ILE A 29 1.23 -10.28 -11.63
CA ILE A 29 2.45 -9.47 -11.35
C ILE A 29 2.71 -9.40 -9.85
N ALA A 30 1.67 -9.19 -9.03
CA ALA A 30 1.79 -9.19 -7.58
C ALA A 30 2.26 -10.57 -7.08
N GLY A 31 1.70 -11.66 -7.60
CA GLY A 31 2.13 -13.03 -7.31
C GLY A 31 3.58 -13.31 -7.67
N ALA A 32 4.02 -12.87 -8.83
CA ALA A 32 5.43 -12.98 -9.22
C ALA A 32 6.34 -12.19 -8.27
N THR A 33 5.97 -10.95 -7.94
CA THR A 33 6.74 -10.09 -7.02
C THR A 33 6.86 -10.74 -5.65
N CYS A 34 5.74 -11.21 -5.10
CA CYS A 34 5.72 -11.86 -3.79
C CYS A 34 6.45 -13.22 -3.81
N ALA A 35 6.41 -13.98 -4.91
CA ALA A 35 7.18 -15.22 -5.05
C ALA A 35 8.70 -14.96 -5.05
N VAL A 36 9.15 -13.91 -5.75
CA VAL A 36 10.56 -13.47 -5.73
C VAL A 36 10.99 -13.08 -4.31
N THR A 37 10.13 -12.39 -3.57
CA THR A 37 10.34 -12.09 -2.15
C THR A 37 10.53 -13.35 -1.32
N ALA A 38 9.61 -14.29 -1.44
CA ALA A 38 9.60 -15.52 -0.64
C ALA A 38 10.90 -16.31 -0.87
N MET A 39 11.33 -16.45 -2.12
CA MET A 39 12.59 -17.10 -2.48
C MET A 39 13.82 -16.41 -1.88
N ARG A 40 13.74 -15.11 -1.58
CA ARG A 40 14.86 -14.31 -1.09
C ARG A 40 14.97 -14.29 0.43
N TYR A 41 13.84 -14.26 1.13
CA TYR A 41 13.80 -14.20 2.59
C TYR A 41 13.71 -15.58 3.24
N GLU A 42 13.32 -16.64 2.52
CA GLU A 42 13.19 -17.98 3.08
C GLU A 42 13.98 -19.04 2.32
N SER A 43 14.95 -19.63 3.01
CA SER A 43 15.57 -20.91 2.64
C SER A 43 14.78 -22.12 3.16
N ARG A 44 13.52 -21.93 3.58
CA ARG A 44 12.64 -22.95 4.18
C ARG A 44 11.29 -22.98 3.45
N PRO A 45 10.57 -24.12 3.45
CA PRO A 45 9.25 -24.19 2.86
C PRO A 45 8.29 -23.24 3.58
N LEU A 46 7.53 -22.48 2.78
CA LEU A 46 6.49 -21.56 3.26
C LEU A 46 5.53 -22.30 4.19
N SER A 47 5.46 -21.88 5.46
CA SER A 47 4.47 -22.35 6.42
C SER A 47 3.05 -21.92 6.01
N GLY A 48 2.02 -22.67 6.41
CA GLY A 48 0.62 -22.31 6.14
C GLY A 48 0.24 -20.91 6.66
N VAL A 49 0.96 -20.41 7.67
CA VAL A 49 0.81 -19.08 8.25
C VAL A 49 1.34 -17.97 7.32
N GLN A 50 2.35 -18.27 6.49
CA GLN A 50 2.86 -17.32 5.49
C GLN A 50 1.96 -17.26 4.26
N VAL A 51 1.36 -18.38 3.87
CA VAL A 51 0.37 -18.43 2.77
C VAL A 51 -0.86 -17.60 3.11
N THR A 52 -1.36 -17.65 4.35
CA THR A 52 -2.51 -16.84 4.79
C THR A 52 -2.21 -15.35 4.83
N TRP A 53 -0.95 -14.93 4.97
CA TRP A 53 -0.53 -13.53 4.85
C TRP A 53 -0.31 -13.08 3.40
N PHE A 54 0.22 -13.97 2.58
CA PHE A 54 0.54 -13.72 1.18
C PHE A 54 -0.69 -13.37 0.35
N VAL A 55 -1.79 -14.09 0.55
CA VAL A 55 -3.02 -13.92 -0.23
C VAL A 55 -3.64 -12.52 -0.04
N PRO A 56 -3.88 -12.02 1.18
CA PRO A 56 -4.36 -10.65 1.39
C PRO A 56 -3.43 -9.56 0.84
N HIS A 57 -2.11 -9.74 0.95
CA HIS A 57 -1.13 -8.79 0.40
C HIS A 57 -1.16 -8.74 -1.12
N LEU A 58 -1.24 -9.91 -1.75
CA LEU A 58 -1.32 -10.06 -3.20
C LEU A 58 -2.59 -9.42 -3.74
N LEU A 59 -3.74 -9.75 -3.13
CA LEU A 59 -5.04 -9.18 -3.48
C LEU A 59 -5.08 -7.68 -3.25
N GLY A 60 -4.58 -7.18 -2.12
CA GLY A 60 -4.54 -5.76 -1.82
C GLY A 60 -3.68 -4.98 -2.81
N SER A 61 -2.48 -5.49 -3.10
CA SER A 61 -1.53 -4.86 -4.03
C SER A 61 -2.05 -4.85 -5.47
N SER A 62 -2.59 -5.96 -5.96
CA SER A 62 -3.16 -6.04 -7.32
C SER A 62 -4.35 -5.10 -7.49
N THR A 63 -5.17 -4.99 -6.45
CA THR A 63 -6.34 -4.11 -6.44
C THR A 63 -5.94 -2.64 -6.44
N ALA A 64 -4.96 -2.27 -5.60
CA ALA A 64 -4.41 -0.93 -5.53
C ALA A 64 -3.77 -0.49 -6.86
N TRP A 65 -2.97 -1.36 -7.50
CA TRP A 65 -2.41 -1.10 -8.83
C TRP A 65 -3.46 -0.94 -9.91
N THR A 66 -4.45 -1.84 -9.94
CA THR A 66 -5.54 -1.77 -10.92
C THR A 66 -6.30 -0.46 -10.78
N ALA A 67 -6.68 -0.10 -9.55
CA ALA A 67 -7.40 1.13 -9.28
C ALA A 67 -6.57 2.37 -9.63
N MET A 68 -5.30 2.42 -9.25
CA MET A 68 -4.38 3.51 -9.57
C MET A 68 -4.28 3.74 -11.08
N ILE A 69 -4.10 2.68 -11.87
CA ILE A 69 -3.97 2.80 -13.32
C ILE A 69 -5.27 3.25 -13.98
N LEU A 70 -6.41 2.73 -13.53
CA LEU A 70 -7.70 3.18 -14.05
C LEU A 70 -7.95 4.66 -13.74
N LEU A 71 -7.60 5.12 -12.53
CA LEU A 71 -7.73 6.52 -12.12
C LEU A 71 -6.78 7.42 -12.91
N VAL A 72 -5.51 7.03 -13.07
CA VAL A 72 -4.53 7.76 -13.89
C VAL A 72 -4.98 7.83 -15.35
N ARG A 73 -5.42 6.71 -15.93
CA ARG A 73 -5.93 6.66 -17.31
C ARG A 73 -7.13 7.56 -17.51
N ARG A 74 -8.08 7.57 -16.58
CA ARG A 74 -9.25 8.47 -16.64
C ARG A 74 -8.84 9.93 -16.53
N ARG A 75 -7.92 10.26 -15.61
CA ARG A 75 -7.39 11.61 -15.45
C ARG A 75 -6.68 12.09 -16.72
N TYR A 76 -5.85 11.24 -17.33
CA TYR A 76 -5.17 11.54 -18.59
C TYR A 76 -6.16 11.76 -19.74
N ARG A 77 -7.22 10.94 -19.80
CA ARG A 77 -8.31 11.08 -20.78
C ARG A 77 -9.30 12.20 -20.44
N ARG A 78 -9.06 12.96 -19.37
CA ARG A 78 -9.94 14.04 -18.87
C ARG A 78 -11.40 13.60 -18.67
N GLN A 79 -11.62 12.33 -18.32
CA GLN A 79 -12.95 11.80 -18.01
C GLN A 79 -13.36 12.24 -16.59
N PRO A 80 -14.66 12.50 -16.34
CA PRO A 80 -15.12 12.90 -15.02
C PRO A 80 -14.89 11.77 -14.00
N ILE A 81 -14.38 12.12 -12.82
CA ILE A 81 -14.14 11.21 -11.70
C ILE A 81 -14.69 11.88 -10.45
N ASP A 82 -15.62 11.22 -9.76
CA ASP A 82 -15.95 11.58 -8.38
C ASP A 82 -14.83 11.06 -7.48
N PHE A 83 -13.89 11.93 -7.10
CA PHE A 83 -12.66 11.49 -6.45
C PHE A 83 -12.86 11.32 -4.93
N GLN A 84 -13.22 10.10 -4.52
CA GLN A 84 -13.45 9.72 -3.13
C GLN A 84 -12.14 9.42 -2.37
N PRO A 85 -12.11 9.56 -1.03
CA PRO A 85 -10.89 9.31 -0.26
C PRO A 85 -10.33 7.89 -0.39
N GLY A 86 -11.15 6.87 -0.62
CA GLY A 86 -10.64 5.53 -0.86
C GLY A 86 -9.93 5.37 -2.20
N TYR A 87 -10.28 6.16 -3.23
CA TYR A 87 -9.50 6.20 -4.48
C TYR A 87 -8.11 6.79 -4.24
N TRP A 88 -8.04 7.84 -3.42
CA TRP A 88 -6.78 8.41 -2.96
C TRP A 88 -5.93 7.39 -2.21
N LEU A 89 -6.52 6.65 -1.26
CA LEU A 89 -5.86 5.57 -0.53
C LEU A 89 -5.33 4.47 -1.45
N LEU A 90 -6.13 4.02 -2.43
CA LEU A 90 -5.72 3.02 -3.41
C LEU A 90 -4.54 3.51 -4.27
N CYS A 91 -4.52 4.79 -4.67
CA CYS A 91 -3.38 5.38 -5.38
C CYS A 91 -2.11 5.40 -4.52
N VAL A 92 -2.23 5.79 -3.25
CA VAL A 92 -1.10 5.80 -2.31
C VAL A 92 -0.56 4.39 -2.10
N CYS A 93 -1.44 3.42 -1.83
CA CYS A 93 -1.08 2.01 -1.69
C CYS A 93 -0.41 1.46 -2.96
N GLY A 94 -1.01 1.73 -4.12
CA GLY A 94 -0.48 1.28 -5.41
C GLY A 94 0.89 1.86 -5.71
N THR A 95 1.13 3.13 -5.36
CA THR A 95 2.43 3.78 -5.50
C THR A 95 3.47 3.10 -4.59
N ALA A 96 3.14 2.89 -3.31
CA ALA A 96 4.02 2.21 -2.37
C ALA A 96 4.40 0.80 -2.87
N CYS A 97 3.42 0.00 -3.26
CA CYS A 97 3.64 -1.34 -3.83
C CYS A 97 4.48 -1.30 -5.11
N ALA A 98 4.28 -0.30 -5.98
CA ALA A 98 5.04 -0.17 -7.23
C ALA A 98 6.52 0.15 -6.98
N VAL A 99 6.81 1.08 -6.06
CA VAL A 99 8.19 1.44 -5.71
C VAL A 99 8.88 0.27 -5.01
N CYS A 100 8.23 -0.36 -4.04
CA CYS A 100 8.78 -1.55 -3.35
C CYS A 100 9.01 -2.70 -4.34
N GLY A 101 8.01 -3.07 -5.13
CA GLY A 101 8.12 -4.17 -6.10
C GLY A 101 9.17 -3.90 -7.17
N GLY A 102 9.22 -2.69 -7.73
CA GLY A 102 10.23 -2.27 -8.70
C GLY A 102 11.64 -2.35 -8.13
N TYR A 103 11.84 -1.87 -6.90
CA TYR A 103 13.14 -2.00 -6.25
C TYR A 103 13.54 -3.46 -6.06
N TRP A 104 12.64 -4.30 -5.57
CA TRP A 104 12.92 -5.70 -5.26
C TRP A 104 13.28 -6.48 -6.53
N LEU A 105 12.62 -6.17 -7.64
CA LEU A 105 12.96 -6.68 -8.96
C LEU A 105 14.36 -6.23 -9.40
N VAL A 106 14.63 -4.92 -9.35
CA VAL A 106 15.92 -4.36 -9.74
C VAL A 106 17.04 -4.87 -8.83
N GLU A 107 16.75 -5.16 -7.57
CA GLU A 107 17.70 -5.74 -6.62
C GLU A 107 18.04 -7.18 -6.93
N THR A 108 17.01 -8.00 -7.15
CA THR A 108 17.19 -9.39 -7.58
C THR A 108 18.00 -9.48 -8.88
N LEU A 109 17.70 -8.61 -9.85
CA LEU A 109 18.45 -8.55 -11.11
C LEU A 109 19.91 -8.13 -10.88
N LEU A 110 20.15 -7.05 -10.14
CA LEU A 110 21.53 -6.59 -9.84
C LEU A 110 22.35 -7.63 -9.07
N GLU A 111 21.76 -8.32 -8.10
CA GLU A 111 22.44 -9.40 -7.38
C GLU A 111 22.81 -10.56 -8.30
N ALA A 112 21.95 -10.88 -9.28
CA ALA A 112 22.23 -11.91 -10.29
C ALA A 112 23.39 -11.53 -11.23
N PHE A 113 23.58 -10.24 -11.54
CA PHE A 113 24.61 -9.80 -12.50
C PHE A 113 25.93 -9.34 -11.87
N VAL A 114 25.92 -8.75 -10.66
CA VAL A 114 27.09 -8.05 -10.08
C VAL A 114 27.60 -8.74 -8.80
N GLY A 115 26.84 -9.66 -8.21
CA GLY A 115 27.17 -10.29 -6.93
C GLY A 115 26.85 -9.42 -5.70
N ARG A 116 27.10 -9.94 -4.49
CA ARG A 116 26.69 -9.30 -3.22
C ARG A 116 27.73 -8.27 -2.75
N LEU A 117 27.45 -6.98 -2.93
CA LEU A 117 28.22 -5.88 -2.34
C LEU A 117 27.50 -5.28 -1.12
N TYR A 118 28.04 -5.49 0.09
CA TYR A 118 27.42 -5.05 1.36
C TYR A 118 27.22 -3.54 1.47
N VAL A 119 28.18 -2.72 1.02
CA VAL A 119 28.09 -1.25 1.05
C VAL A 119 26.97 -0.75 0.14
N LEU A 120 26.77 -1.43 -0.99
CA LEU A 120 25.66 -1.12 -1.90
C LEU A 120 24.32 -1.37 -1.20
N LYS A 121 24.17 -2.46 -0.44
CA LYS A 121 22.90 -2.79 0.25
C LYS A 121 22.44 -1.73 1.25
N LEU A 122 23.35 -1.16 2.04
CA LEU A 122 23.02 -0.14 3.04
C LEU A 122 22.55 1.17 2.38
N ILE A 123 23.33 1.68 1.42
CA ILE A 123 22.98 2.90 0.66
C ILE A 123 21.66 2.69 -0.08
N ARG A 124 21.46 1.49 -0.61
CA ARG A 124 20.27 1.13 -1.37
C ARG A 124 19.02 1.02 -0.48
N SER A 125 19.14 0.48 0.73
CA SER A 125 18.05 0.48 1.73
C SER A 125 17.64 1.90 2.11
N LEU A 126 18.61 2.79 2.31
CA LEU A 126 18.35 4.21 2.55
C LEU A 126 17.59 4.86 1.39
N VAL A 127 18.04 4.63 0.16
CA VAL A 127 17.36 5.15 -1.04
C VAL A 127 15.97 4.57 -1.22
N LEU A 128 15.74 3.30 -0.84
CA LEU A 128 14.42 2.67 -0.87
C LEU A 128 13.46 3.41 0.06
N ASP A 129 13.79 3.52 1.35
CA ASP A 129 12.85 4.00 2.35
C ASP A 129 12.49 5.47 2.11
N TRP A 130 13.48 6.29 1.77
CA TRP A 130 13.26 7.69 1.39
C TRP A 130 12.53 7.81 0.05
N GLY A 131 12.84 6.95 -0.92
CA GLY A 131 12.17 6.92 -2.22
C GLY A 131 10.70 6.54 -2.10
N VAL A 132 10.37 5.56 -1.26
CA VAL A 132 9.00 5.14 -0.94
C VAL A 132 8.25 6.27 -0.24
N ILE A 133 8.84 6.90 0.78
CA ILE A 133 8.23 8.07 1.45
C ILE A 133 7.95 9.18 0.45
N LEU A 134 8.95 9.55 -0.34
CA LEU A 134 8.82 10.64 -1.29
C LEU A 134 7.72 10.35 -2.31
N ALA A 135 7.65 9.12 -2.82
CA ALA A 135 6.60 8.70 -3.75
C ALA A 135 5.21 8.72 -3.10
N ILE A 136 5.08 8.21 -1.87
CA ILE A 136 3.82 8.25 -1.10
C ILE A 136 3.37 9.68 -0.86
N LEU A 137 4.27 10.57 -0.44
CA LEU A 137 3.97 11.98 -0.19
C LEU A 137 3.59 12.70 -1.49
N LEU A 138 4.37 12.52 -2.56
CA LEU A 138 4.06 13.09 -3.87
C LEU A 138 2.68 12.65 -4.36
N THR A 139 2.38 11.35 -4.36
CA THR A 139 1.04 10.84 -4.70
C THR A 139 -0.01 11.43 -3.77
N GLY A 140 0.25 11.45 -2.47
CA GLY A 140 -0.66 11.97 -1.45
C GLY A 140 -1.05 13.44 -1.65
N PHE A 141 -0.11 14.28 -2.11
CA PHE A 141 -0.35 15.72 -2.34
C PHE A 141 -0.86 16.04 -3.75
N LEU A 142 -0.52 15.25 -4.77
CA LEU A 142 -0.94 15.48 -6.17
C LEU A 142 -2.41 15.14 -6.43
N PHE A 143 -2.99 14.24 -5.63
CA PHE A 143 -4.39 13.86 -5.74
C PHE A 143 -5.27 14.67 -4.78
N PRO A 144 -6.43 15.19 -5.25
CA PRO A 144 -7.30 15.99 -4.41
C PRO A 144 -7.92 15.11 -3.32
N VAL A 145 -7.74 15.45 -2.05
CA VAL A 145 -8.40 14.78 -0.94
C VAL A 145 -8.68 15.78 0.18
N ARG A 146 -9.74 15.54 0.95
CA ARG A 146 -10.09 16.38 2.10
C ARG A 146 -8.92 16.39 3.11
N PRO A 147 -8.61 17.52 3.76
CA PRO A 147 -7.44 17.65 4.63
C PRO A 147 -7.33 16.58 5.73
N MET A 148 -8.46 16.14 6.29
CA MET A 148 -8.50 15.11 7.33
C MET A 148 -7.84 13.78 6.91
N TRP A 149 -7.99 13.38 5.64
CA TRP A 149 -7.40 12.14 5.14
C TRP A 149 -5.89 12.25 4.92
N ARG A 150 -5.34 13.46 4.78
CA ARG A 150 -3.90 13.65 4.61
C ARG A 150 -3.11 13.25 5.86
N TRP A 151 -3.74 13.26 7.04
CA TRP A 151 -3.14 12.74 8.27
C TRP A 151 -2.75 11.26 8.17
N VAL A 152 -3.42 10.49 7.30
CA VAL A 152 -3.06 9.09 7.03
C VAL A 152 -1.66 8.98 6.42
N LEU A 153 -1.15 10.00 5.70
CA LEU A 153 0.22 10.01 5.17
C LEU A 153 1.29 10.12 6.26
N ALA A 154 0.94 10.62 7.45
CA ALA A 154 1.90 10.72 8.55
C ALA A 154 2.29 9.34 9.08
N LEU A 155 1.38 8.36 9.01
CA LEU A 155 1.59 7.00 9.52
C LEU A 155 2.79 6.28 8.88
N PRO A 156 2.90 6.15 7.54
CA PRO A 156 4.07 5.52 6.93
C PRO A 156 5.37 6.29 7.22
N CYS A 157 5.30 7.63 7.30
CA CYS A 157 6.46 8.45 7.66
C CYS A 157 6.95 8.16 9.09
N LEU A 158 6.02 8.06 10.06
CA LEU A 158 6.34 7.75 11.44
C LEU A 158 6.96 6.36 11.58
N VAL A 159 6.43 5.34 10.90
CA VAL A 159 6.98 3.98 10.96
C VAL A 159 8.44 3.95 10.51
N ILE A 160 8.75 4.62 9.39
CA ILE A 160 10.11 4.66 8.85
C ILE A 160 11.04 5.49 9.74
N VAL A 161 10.59 6.64 10.25
CA VAL A 161 11.38 7.45 11.19
C VAL A 161 11.73 6.65 12.45
N VAL A 162 10.78 5.90 13.00
CA VAL A 162 11.02 5.06 14.19
C VAL A 162 11.94 3.89 13.85
N ASP A 163 11.83 3.29 12.66
CA ASP A 163 12.76 2.24 12.21
C ASP A 163 14.20 2.77 12.09
N TYR A 164 14.41 3.95 11.49
CA TYR A 164 15.72 4.60 11.43
C TYR A 164 16.26 4.99 12.80
N PHE A 165 15.38 5.45 13.69
CA PHE A 165 15.73 5.71 15.08
C PHE A 165 16.24 4.42 15.73
N GLN A 166 15.51 3.32 15.59
CA GLN A 166 15.90 2.00 16.10
C GLN A 166 17.26 1.53 15.53
N GLN A 167 17.49 1.68 14.22
CA GLN A 167 18.77 1.35 13.58
C GLN A 167 19.92 2.21 14.11
N SER A 168 19.66 3.48 14.41
CA SER A 168 20.67 4.38 14.99
C SER A 168 21.05 3.96 16.42
N PHE A 169 20.10 3.51 17.25
CA PHE A 169 20.40 3.02 18.61
C PHE A 169 21.10 1.66 18.64
N LEU A 170 20.94 0.83 17.62
CA LEU A 170 21.73 -0.40 17.46
C LEU A 170 23.24 -0.12 17.39
N LEU A 171 23.65 1.03 16.85
CA LEU A 171 25.05 1.46 16.81
C LEU A 171 25.58 1.90 18.18
N PHE A 172 24.70 2.29 19.11
CA PHE A 172 25.07 2.79 20.45
C PHE A 172 24.74 1.79 21.58
N THR A 173 24.51 0.51 21.26
CA THR A 173 24.32 -0.61 22.19
C THR A 173 23.28 -0.41 23.31
N GLN A 174 22.26 0.43 23.10
CA GLN A 174 21.17 0.61 24.07
C GLN A 174 20.01 -0.37 23.82
N VAL A 175 20.14 -1.60 24.29
CA VAL A 175 19.16 -2.69 24.10
C VAL A 175 17.74 -2.31 24.57
N ASN A 176 17.62 -1.58 25.68
CA ASN A 176 16.32 -1.15 26.22
C ASN A 176 15.62 -0.13 25.31
N ALA A 177 16.37 0.78 24.68
CA ALA A 177 15.82 1.78 23.76
C ALA A 177 15.28 1.12 22.48
N ILE A 178 15.94 0.07 22.00
CA ILE A 178 15.50 -0.72 20.84
C ILE A 178 14.19 -1.44 21.14
N GLN A 179 14.07 -2.07 22.31
CA GLN A 179 12.82 -2.76 22.71
C GLN A 179 11.66 -1.77 22.85
N PHE A 180 11.91 -0.60 23.43
CA PHE A 180 10.89 0.45 23.56
C PHE A 180 10.44 0.99 22.19
N ALA A 181 11.37 1.27 21.27
CA ALA A 181 11.03 1.68 19.91
C ALA A 181 10.18 0.63 19.18
N ARG A 182 10.53 -0.66 19.33
CA ARG A 182 9.77 -1.77 18.74
C ARG A 182 8.34 -1.84 19.30
N GLN A 183 8.16 -1.63 20.60
CA GLN A 183 6.83 -1.56 21.23
C GLN A 183 6.00 -0.39 20.70
N ILE A 184 6.61 0.78 20.45
CA ILE A 184 5.94 1.92 19.83
C ILE A 184 5.49 1.59 18.41
N ILE A 185 6.33 0.94 17.60
CA ILE A 185 5.95 0.51 16.24
C ILE A 185 4.76 -0.47 16.30
N VAL A 186 4.82 -1.46 17.20
CA VAL A 186 3.74 -2.44 17.38
C VAL A 186 2.44 -1.76 17.83
N ALA A 187 2.50 -0.88 18.84
CA ALA A 187 1.34 -0.13 19.30
C ALA A 187 0.78 0.78 18.19
N GLY A 188 1.65 1.48 17.45
CA GLY A 188 1.28 2.33 16.33
C GLY A 188 0.60 1.54 15.21
N THR A 189 1.12 0.37 14.84
CA THR A 189 0.54 -0.51 13.82
C THR A 189 -0.78 -1.15 14.25
N MET A 190 -1.05 -1.31 15.56
CA MET A 190 -2.39 -1.67 16.08
C MET A 190 -3.38 -0.51 16.05
N VAL A 191 -2.95 0.69 16.45
CA VAL A 191 -3.83 1.86 16.58
C VAL A 191 -4.17 2.45 15.21
N ALA A 192 -3.22 2.47 14.28
CA ALA A 192 -3.37 3.05 12.95
C ALA A 192 -4.57 2.54 12.13
N PRO A 193 -4.86 1.23 12.01
CA PRO A 193 -6.06 0.74 11.31
C PRO A 193 -7.36 1.13 12.03
N ILE A 194 -7.36 1.23 13.36
CA ILE A 194 -8.51 1.69 14.14
C ILE A 194 -8.77 3.17 13.85
N VAL A 195 -7.71 4.00 13.84
CA VAL A 195 -7.81 5.42 13.49
C VAL A 195 -8.28 5.60 12.05
N LEU A 196 -7.75 4.81 11.11
CA LEU A 196 -8.19 4.82 9.71
C LEU A 196 -9.68 4.51 9.59
N LEU A 197 -10.16 3.48 10.31
CA LEU A 197 -11.58 3.12 10.33
C LEU A 197 -12.44 4.22 10.98
N ALA A 198 -11.97 4.81 12.07
CA ALA A 198 -12.64 5.92 12.74
C ALA A 198 -12.76 7.15 11.82
N ILE A 199 -11.70 7.48 11.07
CA ILE A 199 -11.73 8.55 10.06
C ILE A 199 -12.73 8.21 8.96
N ALA A 200 -12.75 6.96 8.47
CA ALA A 200 -13.69 6.53 7.43
C ALA A 200 -15.15 6.63 7.89
N ILE A 201 -15.46 6.19 9.12
CA ILE A 201 -16.80 6.27 9.69
C ILE A 201 -17.19 7.73 9.95
N ALA A 202 -16.28 8.54 10.50
CA ALA A 202 -16.54 9.97 10.72
C ALA A 202 -16.78 10.71 9.40
N ASP A 203 -16.02 10.39 8.35
CA ASP A 203 -16.20 10.95 7.01
C ASP A 203 -17.54 10.51 6.40
N GLN A 204 -17.96 9.25 6.57
CA GLN A 204 -19.29 8.80 6.14
C GLN A 204 -20.42 9.49 6.93
N ALA A 205 -20.25 9.70 8.23
CA ALA A 205 -21.26 10.34 9.08
C ALA A 205 -21.41 11.84 8.80
N THR A 206 -20.33 12.51 8.41
CA THR A 206 -20.29 13.96 8.17
C THR A 206 -20.57 14.36 6.73
N THR A 207 -20.64 13.39 5.80
CA THR A 207 -20.82 13.68 4.38
C THR A 207 -22.07 12.99 3.83
N GLN A 208 -22.88 13.72 3.06
CA GLN A 208 -24.04 13.16 2.36
C GLN A 208 -23.66 12.37 1.10
N ASP A 209 -22.38 12.34 0.75
CA ASP A 209 -21.86 11.63 -0.41
C ASP A 209 -21.97 10.11 -0.19
N ARG A 210 -22.67 9.42 -1.10
CA ARG A 210 -22.72 7.95 -1.07
C ARG A 210 -21.32 7.38 -1.31
N ARG A 211 -20.75 6.71 -0.30
CA ARG A 211 -19.46 6.03 -0.42
C ARG A 211 -19.62 4.72 -1.20
N ASP A 212 -18.89 4.60 -2.30
CA ASP A 212 -18.92 3.39 -3.12
C ASP A 212 -18.12 2.26 -2.46
N TRP A 213 -18.36 1.01 -2.87
CA TRP A 213 -17.62 -0.15 -2.35
C TRP A 213 -16.09 -0.02 -2.51
N LEU A 214 -15.63 0.68 -3.55
CA LEU A 214 -14.21 0.98 -3.77
C LEU A 214 -13.62 1.89 -2.69
N HIS A 215 -14.43 2.73 -2.05
CA HIS A 215 -13.98 3.52 -0.91
C HIS A 215 -13.54 2.60 0.22
N TRP A 216 -14.42 1.67 0.61
CA TRP A 216 -14.17 0.68 1.66
C TRP A 216 -13.03 -0.26 1.32
N LEU A 217 -12.90 -0.61 0.04
CA LEU A 217 -11.78 -1.39 -0.45
C LEU A 217 -10.45 -0.66 -0.24
N GLY A 218 -10.38 0.65 -0.53
CA GLY A 218 -9.20 1.47 -0.26
C GLY A 218 -8.84 1.54 1.23
N VAL A 219 -9.84 1.68 2.09
CA VAL A 219 -9.67 1.62 3.55
C VAL A 219 -9.12 0.26 3.98
N ALA A 220 -9.70 -0.84 3.49
CA ALA A 220 -9.27 -2.20 3.81
C ALA A 220 -7.84 -2.49 3.31
N CYS A 221 -7.51 -2.14 2.06
CA CYS A 221 -6.17 -2.32 1.51
C CYS A 221 -5.11 -1.53 2.30
N THR A 222 -5.43 -0.29 2.67
CA THR A 222 -4.52 0.53 3.49
C THR A 222 -4.35 -0.05 4.88
N GLY A 223 -5.44 -0.48 5.51
CA GLY A 223 -5.40 -1.15 6.82
C GLY A 223 -4.55 -2.42 6.80
N LEU A 224 -4.72 -3.26 5.79
CA LEU A 224 -3.92 -4.47 5.58
C LEU A 224 -2.43 -4.16 5.48
N LEU A 225 -2.05 -3.16 4.67
CA LEU A 225 -0.66 -2.74 4.51
C LEU A 225 -0.05 -2.20 5.81
N ILE A 226 -0.81 -1.42 6.57
CA ILE A 226 -0.38 -0.89 7.88
C ILE A 226 -0.21 -2.01 8.91
N SER A 227 -1.10 -3.01 8.90
CA SER A 227 -1.09 -4.11 9.88
C SER A 227 -0.07 -5.22 9.61
N SER A 228 0.64 -5.19 8.48
CA SER A 228 1.60 -6.22 8.07
C SER A 228 2.65 -6.56 9.14
N PRO A 229 3.31 -5.58 9.79
CA PRO A 229 4.33 -5.86 10.80
C PRO A 229 3.77 -6.54 12.05
N LEU A 230 2.54 -6.19 12.43
CA LEU A 230 1.83 -6.76 13.57
C LEU A 230 1.57 -8.25 13.37
N TRP A 231 1.10 -8.61 12.18
CA TRP A 231 0.79 -9.99 11.86
C TRP A 231 2.07 -10.84 11.80
N ILE A 232 3.15 -10.30 11.23
CA ILE A 232 4.47 -10.96 11.24
C ILE A 232 4.91 -11.24 12.69
N ALA A 233 4.75 -10.28 13.61
CA ALA A 233 5.10 -10.46 15.01
C ALA A 233 4.23 -11.53 15.71
N ILE A 234 2.91 -11.54 15.46
CA ILE A 234 1.99 -12.57 16.00
C ILE A 234 2.36 -13.95 15.47
N CYS A 235 2.61 -14.06 14.16
CA CYS A 235 2.99 -15.32 13.52
C CYS A 235 4.33 -15.85 14.04
N GLN A 236 5.32 -14.98 14.25
CA GLN A 236 6.59 -15.36 14.86
C GLN A 236 6.41 -15.84 16.32
N ALA A 237 5.50 -15.22 17.08
CA ALA A 237 5.21 -15.62 18.46
C ALA A 237 4.47 -16.97 18.58
N LEU A 238 3.68 -17.35 17.57
CA LEU A 238 2.91 -18.61 17.54
C LEU A 238 3.70 -19.82 17.00
N LEU A 239 4.88 -19.59 16.41
CA LEU A 239 5.75 -20.63 15.84
C LEU A 239 6.92 -21.03 16.76
N VAL A 240 6.98 -20.46 17.97
CA VAL A 240 7.89 -20.82 19.07
C VAL A 240 7.12 -21.66 20.08
#